data_AF-A0A9D7Q240-F1
#
_entry.id   AF-A0A9D7Q240-F1
#
_cell.length_a   1.000
_cell.length_b   1.000
_cell.length_c   1.000
_cell.angle_alpha   90.00
_cell.angle_beta   90.00
_cell.angle_gamma   90.00
#
_symmetry.space_group_name_H-M   'P 1'
#
loop_
_entity.id
_entity.type
_entity.pdbx_description
1 polymer ?
#
loop_
_entity_poly.entity_id
_entity_poly.type
_entity_poly.pdbx_seq_one_letter_code
_entity_poly.pdbx_strand_id
1 'polypeptide(L)'
;MGENKLHEIRYLCEIITPMFLGDHTGRGAELRPPSIKGAMRFWWRATQSYTSIAALKTAEGNIFGTPEGEGKKSKVLITVKILDPAPPTNNPLAKHKFYTIINNKNIPIDIIEYLAYVKTESGKNDPANYKRYADYFKPGSKFEVVFLRHQSMQES
;
A
#
# COMPACT_ATOMS: atom_id res chain seq x y z
N MET A 1 -21.58 34.54 1.90
CA MET A 1 -21.36 33.28 2.64
C MET A 1 -21.17 32.21 1.59
N GLY A 2 -19.93 31.95 1.16
CA GLY A 2 -19.65 31.09 0.02
C GLY A 2 -19.81 29.62 0.38
N GLU A 3 -20.59 28.86 -0.40
CA GLU A 3 -20.70 27.42 -0.24
C GLU A 3 -19.34 26.76 -0.48
N ASN A 4 -18.83 26.08 0.54
CA ASN A 4 -17.61 25.29 0.45
C ASN A 4 -17.90 24.01 -0.35
N LYS A 5 -17.75 24.06 -1.67
CA LYS A 5 -17.98 22.89 -2.53
C LYS A 5 -16.81 21.91 -2.41
N LEU A 6 -17.08 20.73 -1.85
CA LEU A 6 -16.15 19.62 -1.80
C LEU A 6 -16.18 18.87 -3.14
N HIS A 7 -15.01 18.67 -3.73
CA HIS A 7 -14.87 17.77 -4.87
C HIS A 7 -14.58 16.37 -4.37
N GLU A 8 -15.41 15.44 -4.78
CA GLU A 8 -15.31 14.03 -4.42
C GLU A 8 -15.00 13.20 -5.66
N ILE A 9 -14.01 12.32 -5.55
CA ILE A 9 -13.68 11.34 -6.58
C ILE A 9 -13.59 9.97 -5.91
N ARG A 10 -14.32 8.99 -6.44
CA ARG A 10 -14.36 7.62 -5.94
C ARG A 10 -13.74 6.66 -6.94
N TYR A 11 -12.96 5.73 -6.43
CA TYR A 11 -12.39 4.62 -7.20
C TYR A 11 -12.75 3.30 -6.53
N LEU A 12 -13.24 2.37 -7.36
CA LEU A 12 -13.41 0.98 -7.00
C LEU A 12 -12.16 0.22 -7.47
N CYS A 13 -11.45 -0.38 -6.53
CA CYS A 13 -10.19 -1.09 -6.79
C CYS A 13 -10.34 -2.58 -6.48
N GLU A 14 -9.60 -3.39 -7.23
CA GLU A 14 -9.48 -4.83 -7.01
C GLU A 14 -8.02 -5.21 -6.79
N ILE A 15 -7.79 -6.11 -5.85
CA ILE A 15 -6.48 -6.64 -5.51
C ILE A 15 -6.14 -7.76 -6.49
N ILE A 16 -5.09 -7.60 -7.29
CA ILE A 16 -4.72 -8.60 -8.32
C ILE A 16 -3.72 -9.65 -7.84
N THR A 17 -2.97 -9.35 -6.78
CA THR A 17 -1.97 -10.24 -6.16
C THR A 17 -2.15 -10.21 -4.64
N PRO A 18 -1.75 -11.26 -3.89
CA PRO A 18 -1.84 -11.25 -2.43
C PRO A 18 -1.25 -9.96 -1.85
N MET A 19 -2.08 -9.16 -1.16
CA MET A 19 -1.69 -7.85 -0.67
C MET A 19 -1.37 -7.91 0.82
N PHE A 20 -0.08 -7.75 1.14
CA PHE A 20 0.44 -7.73 2.50
C PHE A 20 0.52 -6.29 3.00
N LEU A 21 -0.29 -5.94 4.00
CA LEU A 21 -0.26 -4.63 4.64
C LEU A 21 -0.31 -4.82 6.15
N GLY A 22 0.84 -4.72 6.83
CA GLY A 22 0.88 -4.99 8.27
C GLY A 22 0.02 -4.03 9.08
N ASP A 23 -0.76 -4.59 10.00
CA ASP A 23 -1.36 -3.86 11.11
C ASP A 23 -0.31 -3.47 12.17
N HIS A 24 -0.76 -2.93 13.30
CA HIS A 24 0.12 -2.60 14.42
C HIS A 24 0.67 -3.83 15.17
N THR A 25 0.06 -5.01 14.99
CA THR A 25 0.55 -6.27 15.59
C THR A 25 1.62 -6.93 14.74
N GLY A 26 1.77 -6.50 13.48
CA GLY A 26 2.67 -7.09 12.50
C GLY A 26 2.16 -8.42 11.92
N ARG A 27 1.04 -8.94 12.40
CA ARG A 27 0.46 -10.23 11.99
C ARG A 27 -0.80 -10.05 11.15
N GLY A 28 -1.65 -9.08 11.47
CA GLY A 28 -2.86 -8.80 10.71
C GLY A 28 -2.59 -8.02 9.42
N ALA A 29 -3.53 -8.10 8.48
CA ALA A 29 -3.55 -7.25 7.30
C ALA A 29 -4.52 -6.08 7.50
N GLU A 30 -4.06 -4.85 7.29
CA GLU A 30 -4.89 -3.66 7.45
C GLU A 30 -4.61 -2.62 6.36
N LEU A 31 -5.65 -2.29 5.59
CA LEU A 31 -5.58 -1.25 4.56
C LEU A 31 -5.89 0.12 5.16
N ARG A 32 -4.84 0.88 5.48
CA ARG A 32 -4.96 2.21 6.09
C ARG A 32 -4.83 3.35 5.06
N PRO A 33 -5.60 4.45 5.19
CA PRO A 33 -5.46 5.62 4.31
C PRO A 33 -4.03 6.21 4.19
N PRO A 34 -3.21 6.28 5.26
CA PRO A 34 -1.83 6.77 5.15
C PRO A 34 -0.96 5.97 4.18
N SER A 35 -1.16 4.66 4.05
CA SER A 35 -0.40 3.81 3.12
C SER A 35 -0.69 4.19 1.67
N ILE A 36 -1.97 4.40 1.34
CA ILE A 36 -2.38 4.89 0.01
C ILE A 36 -1.82 6.29 -0.22
N LYS A 37 -1.92 7.19 0.77
CA LYS A 37 -1.35 8.54 0.68
C LYS A 37 0.15 8.52 0.40
N GLY A 38 0.89 7.62 1.04
CA GLY A 38 2.33 7.45 0.84
C GLY A 38 2.68 7.03 -0.59
N ALA A 39 1.97 6.02 -1.11
CA ALA A 39 2.14 5.58 -2.50
C ALA A 39 1.82 6.70 -3.51
N MET A 40 0.76 7.47 -3.27
CA MET A 40 0.43 8.62 -4.10
C MET A 40 1.50 9.72 -4.05
N ARG A 41 2.06 10.04 -2.88
CA ARG A 41 3.16 11.01 -2.76
C ARG A 41 4.38 10.54 -3.55
N PHE A 42 4.71 9.25 -3.47
CA PHE A 42 5.78 8.65 -4.25
C PHE A 42 5.55 8.82 -5.75
N TRP A 43 4.41 8.37 -6.26
CA TRP A 43 4.11 8.45 -7.68
C TRP A 43 3.99 9.89 -8.17
N TRP A 44 3.38 10.78 -7.38
CA TRP A 44 3.33 12.20 -7.71
C TRP A 44 4.75 12.76 -7.87
N ARG A 45 5.68 12.48 -6.95
CA ARG A 45 7.09 12.92 -7.10
C ARG A 45 7.74 12.33 -8.35
N ALA A 46 7.51 11.05 -8.62
CA ALA A 46 8.10 10.34 -9.76
C ALA A 46 7.63 10.89 -11.12
N THR A 47 6.44 11.49 -11.18
CA THR A 47 5.92 12.11 -12.41
C THR A 47 6.30 13.59 -12.56
N GLN A 48 6.96 14.21 -11.59
CA GLN A 48 7.36 15.62 -11.70
C GLN A 48 8.74 15.79 -12.35
N SER A 49 8.89 16.84 -13.15
CA SER A 49 10.16 17.22 -13.79
C SER A 49 10.84 18.42 -13.12
N TYR A 50 10.79 18.50 -11.77
CA TYR A 50 11.49 19.58 -11.06
C TYR A 50 12.99 19.37 -11.09
N THR A 51 13.74 20.42 -11.42
CA THR A 51 15.21 20.44 -11.36
C THR A 51 15.72 20.68 -9.94
N SER A 52 14.92 21.33 -9.08
CA SER A 52 15.25 21.64 -7.68
C SER A 52 14.42 20.80 -6.72
N ILE A 53 15.11 20.14 -5.77
CA ILE A 53 14.49 19.38 -4.67
C ILE A 53 13.65 20.31 -3.78
N ALA A 54 14.10 21.54 -3.55
CA ALA A 54 13.36 22.51 -2.74
C ALA A 54 12.00 22.87 -3.39
N ALA A 55 11.99 23.05 -4.72
CA ALA A 55 10.76 23.35 -5.45
C ALA A 55 9.80 22.16 -5.43
N LEU A 56 10.31 20.94 -5.60
CA LEU A 56 9.54 19.70 -5.49
C LEU A 56 8.90 19.56 -4.10
N LYS A 57 9.67 19.76 -3.02
CA LYS A 57 9.18 19.66 -1.64
C LYS A 57 8.07 20.69 -1.35
N THR A 58 8.25 21.94 -1.80
CA THR A 58 7.24 22.99 -1.65
C THR A 58 5.95 22.64 -2.39
N ALA A 59 6.06 22.17 -3.64
CA ALA A 59 4.90 21.76 -4.43
C ALA A 59 4.19 20.52 -3.82
N GLU A 60 4.94 19.53 -3.33
CA GLU A 60 4.39 18.37 -2.62
C GLU A 60 3.64 18.80 -1.34
N GLY A 61 4.27 19.66 -0.55
CA GLY A 61 3.71 20.21 0.69
C GLY A 61 2.43 21.02 0.46
N ASN A 62 2.31 21.69 -0.68
CA ASN A 62 1.10 22.42 -1.07
C ASN A 62 -0.12 21.53 -1.32
N ILE A 63 0.10 20.26 -1.68
CA ILE A 63 -0.96 19.29 -2.00
C ILE A 63 -1.22 18.38 -0.79
N PHE A 64 -0.18 17.71 -0.32
CA PHE A 64 -0.28 16.65 0.68
C PHE A 64 -0.06 17.11 2.12
N GLY A 65 0.34 18.37 2.29
CA GLY A 65 0.70 18.98 3.56
C GLY A 65 2.18 18.77 3.92
N THR A 66 2.71 19.70 4.72
CA THR A 66 4.07 19.66 5.28
C THR A 66 4.02 19.87 6.79
N PRO A 67 4.81 19.10 7.57
CA PRO A 67 4.99 19.34 9.00
C PRO A 67 5.98 20.49 9.30
N GLU A 68 6.72 20.99 8.31
CA GLU A 68 7.72 22.06 8.48
C GLU A 68 7.08 23.46 8.52
N GLY A 69 7.67 24.39 9.28
CA GLY A 69 7.20 25.78 9.42
C GLY A 69 5.87 25.90 10.17
N GLU A 70 4.96 26.73 9.69
CA GLU A 70 3.61 26.92 10.28
C GLU A 70 2.67 25.70 10.10
N GLY A 71 3.16 24.59 9.55
CA GLY A 71 2.40 23.34 9.40
C GLY A 71 1.23 23.48 8.43
N LYS A 72 1.43 23.08 7.16
CA LYS A 72 0.36 23.15 6.15
C LYS A 72 -0.46 21.87 6.15
N LYS A 73 -1.76 21.98 6.45
CA LYS A 73 -2.70 20.85 6.36
C LYS A 73 -2.83 20.37 4.90
N SER A 74 -2.97 19.05 4.74
CA SER A 74 -3.26 18.41 3.45
C SER A 74 -4.53 18.98 2.81
N LYS A 75 -4.49 19.31 1.51
CA LYS A 75 -5.67 19.70 0.74
C LYS A 75 -6.50 18.50 0.28
N VAL A 76 -5.94 17.30 0.40
CA VAL A 76 -6.57 16.03 0.04
C VAL A 76 -6.84 15.22 1.31
N LEU A 77 -8.09 14.81 1.48
CA LEU A 77 -8.53 13.82 2.46
C LEU A 77 -8.79 12.50 1.73
N ILE A 78 -8.33 11.39 2.32
CA ILE A 78 -8.43 10.05 1.75
C ILE A 78 -9.17 9.18 2.74
N THR A 79 -10.23 8.54 2.26
CA THR A 79 -10.97 7.51 3.00
C THR A 79 -10.87 6.21 2.23
N VAL A 80 -10.75 5.11 2.96
CA VAL A 80 -10.66 3.77 2.39
C VAL A 80 -11.70 2.89 3.05
N LYS A 81 -12.41 2.12 2.24
CA LYS A 81 -13.42 1.17 2.70
C LYS A 81 -13.19 -0.18 2.04
N ILE A 82 -12.97 -1.22 2.83
CA ILE A 82 -12.93 -2.58 2.33
C ILE A 82 -14.38 -2.98 2.00
N LEU A 83 -14.61 -3.51 0.80
CA LEU A 83 -15.93 -3.91 0.34
C LEU A 83 -16.16 -5.41 0.45
N ASP A 84 -15.07 -6.19 0.45
CA ASP A 84 -15.09 -7.62 0.66
C ASP A 84 -15.31 -7.93 2.16
N PRO A 85 -16.37 -8.66 2.54
CA PRO A 85 -16.59 -9.05 3.94
C PRO A 85 -15.61 -10.15 4.39
N ALA A 86 -14.92 -10.82 3.47
CA ALA A 86 -13.95 -11.83 3.84
C ALA A 86 -12.76 -11.17 4.58
N PRO A 87 -12.45 -11.63 5.81
CA PRO A 87 -11.31 -11.09 6.52
C PRO A 87 -10.00 -11.46 5.80
N PRO A 88 -8.93 -10.72 6.07
CA PRO A 88 -7.58 -11.14 5.73
C PRO A 88 -7.30 -12.59 6.17
N THR A 89 -6.44 -13.27 5.43
CA THR A 89 -6.11 -14.67 5.68
C THR A 89 -4.61 -14.89 5.66
N ASN A 90 -4.14 -15.93 6.35
CA ASN A 90 -2.79 -16.45 6.25
C ASN A 90 -2.73 -17.80 5.53
N ASN A 91 -3.78 -18.17 4.78
CA ASN A 91 -3.81 -19.41 4.00
C ASN A 91 -2.58 -19.49 3.08
N PRO A 92 -1.97 -20.69 2.92
CA PRO A 92 -0.84 -20.87 2.03
C PRO A 92 -1.14 -20.31 0.64
N LEU A 93 -0.20 -19.54 0.10
CA LEU A 93 -0.31 -19.05 -1.28
C LEU A 93 -0.22 -20.21 -2.27
N ALA A 94 -0.75 -20.00 -3.47
CA ALA A 94 -0.60 -20.94 -4.56
C ALA A 94 0.90 -21.22 -4.78
N LYS A 95 1.28 -22.50 -4.72
CA LYS A 95 2.66 -22.91 -4.87
C LYS A 95 3.01 -23.04 -6.35
N HIS A 96 3.95 -22.24 -6.82
CA HIS A 96 4.53 -22.33 -8.16
C HIS A 96 5.99 -22.77 -8.01
N LYS A 97 6.22 -24.09 -8.03
CA LYS A 97 7.56 -24.66 -7.90
C LYS A 97 8.33 -24.50 -9.20
N PHE A 98 9.44 -23.80 -9.13
CA PHE A 98 10.49 -23.77 -10.13
C PHE A 98 11.69 -24.55 -9.60
N TYR A 99 12.45 -25.20 -10.47
CA TYR A 99 13.67 -25.91 -10.06
C TYR A 99 14.88 -25.08 -10.44
N THR A 100 15.79 -24.84 -9.50
CA THR A 100 17.11 -24.26 -9.77
C THR A 100 18.20 -25.27 -9.42
N ILE A 101 19.40 -25.07 -9.97
CA ILE A 101 20.58 -25.86 -9.67
C ILE A 101 21.51 -25.04 -8.80
N ILE A 102 21.75 -25.50 -7.56
CA ILE A 102 22.75 -24.92 -6.64
C ILE A 102 23.66 -26.06 -6.20
N ASN A 103 24.98 -25.93 -6.38
CA ASN A 103 25.97 -26.95 -6.03
C ASN A 103 25.62 -28.35 -6.58
N ASN A 104 25.25 -28.44 -7.87
CA ASN A 104 24.80 -29.67 -8.55
C ASN A 104 23.55 -30.35 -7.94
N LYS A 105 22.80 -29.65 -7.09
CA LYS A 105 21.55 -30.14 -6.52
C LYS A 105 20.37 -29.38 -7.11
N ASN A 106 19.33 -30.12 -7.51
CA ASN A 106 18.04 -29.55 -7.88
C ASN A 106 17.30 -29.10 -6.62
N ILE A 107 17.08 -27.80 -6.50
CA ILE A 107 16.37 -27.19 -5.37
C ILE A 107 15.06 -26.60 -5.89
N PRO A 108 13.90 -27.04 -5.37
CA PRO A 108 12.64 -26.38 -5.68
C PRO A 108 12.57 -25.03 -4.97
N ILE A 109 12.29 -23.97 -5.73
CA ILE A 109 12.03 -22.61 -5.24
C ILE A 109 10.62 -22.22 -5.64
N ASP A 110 9.91 -21.58 -4.73
CA ASP A 110 8.67 -20.87 -5.05
C ASP A 110 8.97 -19.37 -5.08
N ILE A 111 8.77 -18.73 -6.22
CA ILE A 111 9.12 -17.31 -6.42
C ILE A 111 8.27 -16.42 -5.52
N ILE A 112 6.99 -16.75 -5.34
CA ILE A 112 6.08 -15.96 -4.51
C ILE A 112 6.44 -16.15 -3.03
N GLU A 113 6.85 -17.34 -2.61
CA GLU A 113 7.43 -17.59 -1.30
C GLU A 113 8.72 -16.82 -1.07
N TYR A 114 9.61 -16.80 -2.07
CA TYR A 114 10.88 -16.09 -2.01
C TYR A 114 10.68 -14.57 -1.91
N LEU A 115 9.83 -13.99 -2.76
CA LEU A 115 9.52 -12.56 -2.73
C LEU A 115 8.73 -12.17 -1.47
N ALA A 116 7.85 -13.05 -0.98
CA ALA A 116 7.03 -12.81 0.22
C ALA A 116 7.68 -13.37 1.51
N TYR A 117 8.97 -13.71 1.49
CA TYR A 117 9.70 -14.31 2.62
C TYR A 117 9.81 -13.39 3.86
N VAL A 118 9.27 -12.18 3.78
CA VAL A 118 9.38 -11.10 4.78
C VAL A 118 8.82 -11.48 6.17
N LYS A 119 7.94 -12.49 6.31
CA LYS A 119 7.27 -12.81 7.59
C LYS A 119 7.08 -14.31 7.84
N THR A 120 8.15 -15.08 7.71
CA THR A 120 8.20 -16.48 8.14
C THR A 120 8.93 -16.59 9.48
N GLU A 121 8.30 -17.16 10.52
CA GLU A 121 9.10 -17.66 11.66
C GLU A 121 9.60 -19.06 11.30
N SER A 122 10.89 -19.30 11.53
CA SER A 122 11.47 -20.63 11.45
C SER A 122 10.74 -21.52 12.45
N GLY A 123 10.05 -22.55 11.98
CA GLY A 123 9.57 -23.62 12.85
C GLY A 123 10.78 -24.16 13.60
N LYS A 124 10.80 -24.06 14.94
CA LYS A 124 11.85 -24.66 15.75
C LYS A 124 11.97 -26.13 15.31
N ASN A 125 13.10 -26.46 14.69
CA ASN A 125 13.58 -27.79 14.32
C ASN A 125 13.11 -28.42 12.99
N ASP A 126 12.45 -27.70 12.07
CA ASP A 126 12.21 -28.25 10.72
C ASP A 126 12.19 -27.16 9.61
N PRO A 127 13.21 -27.11 8.73
CA PRO A 127 13.26 -26.21 7.57
C PRO A 127 12.10 -26.38 6.57
N ALA A 128 11.37 -27.50 6.61
CA ALA A 128 10.18 -27.71 5.78
C ALA A 128 8.90 -27.09 6.36
N ASN A 129 8.95 -26.59 7.61
CA ASN A 129 7.82 -26.06 8.37
C ASN A 129 7.90 -24.54 8.58
N TYR A 130 8.26 -23.79 7.53
CA TYR A 130 8.07 -22.34 7.53
C TYR A 130 6.57 -22.03 7.56
N LYS A 131 6.09 -21.51 8.69
CA LYS A 131 4.73 -20.97 8.80
C LYS A 131 4.78 -19.48 8.50
N ARG A 132 3.95 -19.05 7.55
CA ARG A 132 3.66 -17.62 7.32
C ARG A 132 2.66 -17.18 8.38
N TYR A 133 2.98 -16.11 9.09
CA TYR A 133 2.11 -15.55 10.14
C TYR A 133 1.44 -14.24 9.73
N ALA A 134 1.73 -13.75 8.52
CA ALA A 134 1.18 -12.52 8.02
C ALA A 134 -0.12 -12.78 7.26
N ASP A 135 -1.19 -12.20 7.74
CA ASP A 135 -2.41 -12.14 6.97
C ASP A 135 -2.20 -11.26 5.73
N TYR A 136 -2.97 -11.55 4.69
CA TYR A 136 -3.03 -10.78 3.45
C TYR A 136 -4.47 -10.68 2.96
N PHE A 137 -4.75 -9.63 2.18
CA PHE A 137 -5.97 -9.56 1.39
C PHE A 137 -5.81 -10.41 0.13
N LYS A 138 -6.80 -11.26 -0.14
CA LYS A 138 -6.77 -12.20 -1.26
C LYS A 138 -6.83 -11.48 -2.60
N PRO A 139 -6.25 -12.06 -3.67
CA PRO A 139 -6.59 -11.65 -5.02
C PRO A 139 -8.12 -11.70 -5.24
N GLY A 140 -8.66 -10.73 -5.96
CA GLY A 140 -10.09 -10.52 -6.18
C GLY A 140 -10.79 -9.70 -5.10
N SER A 141 -10.18 -9.49 -3.93
CA SER A 141 -10.77 -8.64 -2.88
C SER A 141 -10.87 -7.19 -3.36
N LYS A 142 -11.99 -6.53 -3.03
CA LYS A 142 -12.31 -5.18 -3.50
C LYS A 142 -12.31 -4.16 -2.38
N PHE A 143 -11.87 -2.95 -2.70
CA PHE A 143 -11.90 -1.81 -1.79
C PHE A 143 -12.25 -0.53 -2.55
N GLU A 144 -12.91 0.38 -1.86
CA GLU A 144 -13.20 1.73 -2.34
C GLU A 144 -12.18 2.71 -1.76
N VAL A 145 -11.69 3.61 -2.61
CA VAL A 145 -10.90 4.78 -2.20
C VAL A 145 -11.66 6.04 -2.57
N VAL A 146 -11.89 6.90 -1.59
CA VAL A 146 -12.59 8.18 -1.76
C VAL A 146 -11.60 9.31 -1.50
N PHE A 147 -11.50 10.21 -2.47
CA PHE A 147 -10.71 11.43 -2.39
C PHE A 147 -11.64 12.62 -2.22
N LEU A 148 -11.40 13.40 -1.18
CA LEU A 148 -12.11 14.63 -0.91
C LEU A 148 -11.12 15.80 -0.97
N ARG A 149 -11.44 16.82 -1.75
CA ARG A 149 -10.63 18.03 -1.88
C ARG A 149 -11.48 19.27 -1.71
N HIS A 150 -10.99 20.21 -0.89
CA HIS A 150 -11.56 21.55 -0.81
C HIS A 150 -11.21 22.34 -2.08
N GLN A 151 -12.23 22.92 -2.72
CA GLN A 151 -12.02 23.94 -3.73
C GLN A 151 -11.72 25.26 -3.01
N SER A 152 -10.47 25.73 -3.06
CA SER A 152 -10.21 27.14 -2.80
C SER A 152 -10.74 27.93 -3.99
N MET A 153 -11.71 28.82 -3.78
CA MET A 153 -12.07 29.81 -4.79
C MET A 153 -10.85 30.73 -5.05
N GLN A 154 -10.66 31.04 -6.34
CA GLN A 154 -9.75 32.02 -6.97
C GLN A 154 -8.33 31.50 -7.30
N GLU A 155 -7.69 31.81 -8.43
CA GLU A 155 -7.74 33.03 -9.27
C GLU A 155 -7.52 32.72 -10.78
N SER A 156 -8.38 33.28 -11.64
CA SER A 156 -8.20 33.82 -13.02
C SER A 156 -9.56 33.86 -13.71
#